data_AF-A0AAX0YVP7-F1
#
_entry.id   AF-A0AAX0YVP7-F1
#
_cell.length_a   1.000
_cell.length_b   1.000
_cell.length_c   1.000
_cell.angle_alpha   90.00
_cell.angle_beta   90.00
_cell.angle_gamma   90.00
#
_symmetry.space_group_name_H-M   'P 1'
#
loop_
_entity.id
_entity.type
_entity.pdbx_description
1 polymer ?
#
loop_
_entity_poly.entity_id
_entity_poly.type
_entity_poly.pdbx_seq_one_letter_code
_entity_poly.pdbx_strand_id
1 'polypeptide(L)'
;MKKIIFLTTLLGFSTASQAGLHVEFKNVNNLNNNNGGNSSRVYVCTLQPFRDVFADVGITEDIARYKVKQRCEKSQGENSIFCKAKEAQCVASSLAFGIDTNRSNGISIYSSNNQMGTSVNITHDEPNLSIYNFDNRMSSYDIPSGWTVRFYEGTNYTGGFYTRKGGDGNATGFDNKVSSIKILSTF
;
A
#
# COMPACT_ATOMS: atom_id res chain seq x y z
N MET A 1 39.35 -46.55 -30.28
CA MET A 1 39.90 -45.27 -29.77
C MET A 1 38.86 -44.65 -28.85
N LYS A 2 39.21 -44.46 -27.58
CA LYS A 2 38.37 -43.79 -26.57
C LYS A 2 38.24 -42.30 -26.93
N LYS A 3 37.02 -41.74 -26.88
CA LYS A 3 36.82 -40.30 -26.73
C LYS A 3 35.79 -40.03 -25.65
N ILE A 4 36.14 -39.02 -24.84
CA ILE A 4 35.70 -38.69 -23.50
C ILE A 4 34.69 -37.52 -23.59
N ILE A 5 33.56 -37.68 -22.89
CA ILE A 5 32.77 -36.73 -22.06
C ILE A 5 32.65 -35.28 -22.54
N PHE A 6 31.41 -34.75 -22.60
CA PHE A 6 31.01 -33.56 -21.83
C PHE A 6 29.50 -33.60 -21.51
N LEU A 7 29.21 -33.77 -20.22
CA LEU A 7 27.87 -33.68 -19.63
C LEU A 7 27.64 -32.21 -19.29
N THR A 8 26.88 -31.48 -20.13
CA THR A 8 26.50 -30.11 -19.83
C THR A 8 25.25 -30.12 -18.95
N THR A 9 25.44 -29.90 -17.66
CA THR A 9 24.37 -29.58 -16.70
C THR A 9 23.71 -28.27 -17.14
N LEU A 10 22.49 -28.36 -17.67
CA LEU A 10 21.66 -27.19 -17.95
C LEU A 10 21.25 -26.59 -16.60
N LEU A 11 21.87 -25.47 -16.24
CA LEU A 11 21.42 -24.60 -15.15
C LEU A 11 20.01 -24.12 -15.51
N GLY A 12 19.00 -24.74 -14.90
CA GLY A 12 17.64 -24.24 -14.92
C GLY A 12 17.61 -22.91 -14.19
N PHE A 13 17.65 -21.80 -14.94
CA PHE A 13 17.23 -20.51 -14.42
C PHE A 13 15.74 -20.61 -14.15
N SER A 14 15.38 -20.88 -12.90
CA SER A 14 14.02 -20.67 -12.42
C SER A 14 13.76 -19.17 -12.46
N THR A 15 13.13 -18.70 -13.52
CA THR A 15 12.52 -17.38 -13.53
C THR A 15 11.46 -17.41 -12.44
N ALA A 16 11.65 -16.60 -11.40
CA ALA A 16 10.58 -16.31 -10.45
C ALA A 16 9.47 -15.62 -11.26
N SER A 17 8.43 -16.38 -11.62
CA SER A 17 7.25 -15.79 -12.21
C SER A 17 6.60 -14.91 -11.14
N GLN A 18 6.69 -13.60 -11.30
CA GLN A 18 5.88 -12.68 -10.52
C GLN A 18 4.41 -12.96 -10.84
N ALA A 19 3.74 -13.69 -9.95
CA ALA A 19 2.29 -13.75 -9.96
C ALA A 19 1.79 -12.39 -9.47
N GLY A 20 1.47 -11.49 -10.40
CA GLY A 20 0.76 -10.26 -10.09
C GLY A 20 -0.61 -10.62 -9.51
N LEU A 21 -0.85 -10.27 -8.25
CA LEU A 21 -2.16 -10.43 -7.63
C LEU A 21 -3.11 -9.37 -8.21
N HIS A 22 -3.84 -9.72 -9.25
CA HIS A 22 -4.92 -8.88 -9.77
C HIS A 22 -6.16 -9.05 -8.88
N VAL A 23 -6.44 -8.05 -8.05
CA VAL A 23 -7.65 -7.97 -7.23
C VAL A 23 -8.63 -7.04 -7.94
N GLU A 24 -9.65 -7.59 -8.56
CA GLU A 24 -10.70 -6.82 -9.24
C GLU A 24 -11.91 -6.69 -8.31
N PHE A 25 -12.15 -5.50 -7.75
CA PHE A 25 -13.36 -5.21 -6.97
C PHE A 25 -14.47 -4.72 -7.91
N LYS A 26 -15.29 -5.64 -8.41
CA LYS A 26 -16.52 -5.25 -9.11
C LYS A 26 -17.60 -4.97 -8.07
N ASN A 27 -18.00 -3.69 -7.99
CA ASN A 27 -19.18 -3.21 -7.27
C ASN A 27 -19.01 -3.05 -5.74
N VAL A 28 -18.50 -1.90 -5.31
CA VAL A 28 -18.49 -1.45 -3.90
C VAL A 28 -19.65 -0.46 -3.65
N ASN A 29 -20.80 -0.62 -4.30
CA ASN A 29 -21.93 0.30 -4.13
C ASN A 29 -22.89 -0.11 -3.00
N ASN A 30 -22.37 -0.67 -1.91
CA ASN A 30 -23.21 -0.92 -0.72
C ASN A 30 -22.44 -0.85 0.60
N LEU A 31 -21.71 0.25 0.79
CA LEU A 31 -21.26 0.71 2.11
C LEU A 31 -21.86 2.08 2.39
N ASN A 32 -23.18 2.21 2.19
CA ASN A 32 -23.94 3.26 2.85
C ASN A 32 -24.11 2.84 4.31
N ASN A 33 -23.11 3.14 5.14
CA ASN A 33 -23.36 3.32 6.55
C ASN A 33 -22.65 4.59 7.00
N ASN A 34 -23.48 5.61 7.20
CA ASN A 34 -23.17 6.77 7.98
C ASN A 34 -22.56 6.34 9.33
N ASN A 35 -21.62 7.17 9.79
CA ASN A 35 -21.08 7.20 11.14
C ASN A 35 -19.89 6.25 11.44
N GLY A 36 -18.72 6.87 11.62
CA GLY A 36 -17.68 6.40 12.55
C GLY A 36 -16.81 5.22 12.10
N GLY A 37 -15.57 5.52 11.70
CA GLY A 37 -14.37 4.85 12.17
C GLY A 37 -14.23 3.32 12.05
N ASN A 38 -15.02 2.62 11.25
CA ASN A 38 -14.89 1.19 11.08
C ASN A 38 -14.00 0.88 9.88
N SER A 39 -12.71 0.69 10.15
CA SER A 39 -11.79 0.07 9.19
C SER A 39 -12.39 -1.27 8.77
N SER A 40 -12.91 -1.37 7.54
CA SER A 40 -13.44 -2.63 7.01
C SER A 40 -12.30 -3.64 6.95
N ARG A 41 -12.27 -4.54 7.94
CA ARG A 41 -11.28 -5.62 8.00
C ARG A 41 -11.63 -6.64 6.93
N VAL A 42 -10.65 -6.98 6.11
CA VAL A 42 -10.69 -8.12 5.21
C VAL A 42 -9.67 -9.15 5.65
N TYR A 43 -9.83 -10.36 5.16
CA TYR A 43 -8.90 -11.46 5.36
C TYR A 43 -8.30 -11.80 4.01
N VAL A 44 -6.98 -11.73 3.93
CA VAL A 44 -6.21 -12.21 2.77
C VAL A 44 -5.71 -13.59 3.14
N CYS A 45 -6.12 -14.60 2.38
CA CYS A 45 -5.72 -15.98 2.61
C CYS A 45 -4.91 -16.51 1.44
N THR A 46 -3.88 -17.31 1.74
CA THR A 46 -2.99 -17.92 0.76
C THR A 46 -2.93 -19.44 0.91
N LEU A 47 -2.88 -20.16 -0.21
CA LEU A 47 -2.55 -21.58 -0.29
C LEU A 47 -1.32 -21.74 -1.18
N GLN A 48 -0.36 -22.56 -0.74
CA GLN A 48 0.86 -22.82 -1.49
C GLN A 48 1.10 -24.32 -1.69
N PRO A 49 0.35 -24.98 -2.58
CA PRO A 49 0.68 -26.34 -2.98
C PRO A 49 1.94 -26.32 -3.87
N PHE A 50 2.98 -27.02 -3.44
CA PHE A 50 4.27 -27.10 -4.13
C PHE A 50 4.93 -25.72 -4.37
N ARG A 51 4.96 -25.24 -5.61
CA ARG A 51 5.62 -24.00 -6.03
C ARG A 51 4.65 -22.87 -6.35
N ASP A 52 3.36 -23.17 -6.47
CA ASP A 52 2.35 -22.18 -6.86
C ASP A 52 1.73 -21.55 -5.62
N VAL A 53 1.55 -20.22 -5.64
CA VAL A 53 0.87 -19.49 -4.57
C VAL A 53 -0.48 -19.00 -5.11
N PHE A 54 -1.54 -19.40 -4.44
CA PHE A 54 -2.89 -18.91 -4.66
C PHE A 54 -3.25 -17.97 -3.53
N ALA A 55 -3.83 -16.81 -3.85
CA ALA A 55 -4.29 -15.85 -2.86
C ALA A 55 -5.69 -15.36 -3.21
N ASP A 56 -6.53 -15.15 -2.20
CA ASP A 56 -7.85 -14.54 -2.35
C ASP A 56 -8.25 -13.76 -1.10
N VAL A 57 -9.34 -12.99 -1.19
CA VAL A 57 -9.79 -12.06 -0.15
C VAL A 57 -11.27 -12.22 0.18
N GLY A 58 -11.59 -12.12 1.47
CA GLY A 58 -12.95 -12.21 2.00
C GLY A 58 -13.20 -11.21 3.14
N ILE A 59 -14.46 -10.82 3.31
CA ILE A 59 -14.90 -9.97 4.43
C ILE A 59 -14.88 -10.72 5.78
N THR A 60 -14.85 -12.06 5.74
CA THR A 60 -14.57 -12.94 6.88
C THR A 60 -13.46 -13.92 6.49
N GLU A 61 -12.79 -14.48 7.49
CA GLU A 61 -11.73 -15.47 7.27
C GLU A 61 -12.25 -16.69 6.52
N ASP A 62 -13.44 -17.19 6.87
CA ASP A 62 -14.04 -18.36 6.22
C ASP A 62 -14.31 -18.12 4.73
N ILE A 63 -14.80 -16.92 4.37
CA ILE A 63 -15.03 -16.55 2.96
C ILE A 63 -13.69 -16.51 2.22
N ALA A 64 -12.65 -15.92 2.82
CA ALA A 64 -11.33 -15.84 2.21
C ALA A 64 -10.70 -17.23 2.01
N ARG A 65 -10.82 -18.11 3.02
CA ARG A 65 -10.39 -19.51 2.97
C ARG A 65 -11.12 -20.30 1.88
N TYR A 66 -12.42 -20.13 1.77
CA TYR A 66 -13.23 -20.80 0.74
C TYR A 66 -12.85 -20.34 -0.67
N LYS A 67 -12.67 -19.03 -0.89
CA LYS A 67 -12.30 -18.49 -2.20
C LYS A 67 -10.91 -18.93 -2.64
N VAL A 68 -9.91 -18.89 -1.74
CA VAL A 68 -8.55 -19.34 -2.09
C VAL A 68 -8.52 -20.84 -2.38
N LYS A 69 -9.34 -21.65 -1.68
CA LYS A 69 -9.56 -23.08 -1.98
C LYS A 69 -10.09 -23.27 -3.40
N GLN A 70 -11.17 -22.57 -3.77
CA GLN A 70 -11.73 -22.65 -5.12
C GLN A 70 -10.74 -22.22 -6.20
N ARG A 71 -9.97 -21.15 -5.95
CA ARG A 71 -8.93 -20.67 -6.88
C ARG A 71 -7.84 -21.72 -7.08
N CYS A 72 -7.40 -22.36 -6.01
CA CYS A 72 -6.45 -23.46 -6.05
C CYS A 72 -7.00 -24.66 -6.84
N GLU A 73 -8.23 -25.10 -6.56
CA GLU A 73 -8.88 -26.23 -7.25
C GLU A 73 -9.06 -25.97 -8.75
N LYS A 74 -9.37 -24.73 -9.14
CA LYS A 74 -9.44 -24.35 -10.55
C LYS A 74 -8.12 -24.57 -11.29
N SER A 75 -6.99 -24.50 -10.60
CA SER A 75 -5.66 -24.73 -11.17
C SER A 75 -5.16 -26.16 -11.00
N GLN A 76 -5.46 -26.81 -9.88
CA GLN A 76 -4.88 -28.09 -9.48
C GLN A 76 -5.84 -29.28 -9.66
N GLY A 77 -7.07 -29.03 -10.11
CA GLY A 77 -8.13 -30.02 -10.24
C GLY A 77 -9.18 -29.89 -9.13
N GLU A 78 -10.43 -30.18 -9.50
CA GLU A 78 -11.56 -30.18 -8.58
C GLU A 78 -11.32 -31.17 -7.43
N ASN A 79 -11.62 -30.76 -6.19
CA ASN A 79 -11.39 -31.56 -4.98
C ASN A 79 -9.93 -32.00 -4.76
N SER A 80 -8.96 -31.24 -5.30
CA SER A 80 -7.54 -31.50 -5.07
C SER A 80 -7.21 -31.55 -3.59
N ILE A 81 -6.52 -32.63 -3.18
CA ILE A 81 -6.10 -32.85 -1.78
C ILE A 81 -5.14 -31.79 -1.25
N PHE A 82 -4.56 -30.98 -2.16
CA PHE A 82 -3.63 -29.89 -1.86
C PHE A 82 -4.33 -28.52 -1.71
N CYS A 83 -5.63 -28.47 -1.99
CA CYS A 83 -6.43 -27.24 -1.96
C CYS A 83 -7.44 -27.29 -0.81
N LYS A 84 -6.98 -27.40 0.44
CA LYS A 84 -7.90 -27.45 1.61
C LYS A 84 -8.03 -26.07 2.25
N ALA A 85 -9.26 -25.59 2.40
CA ALA A 85 -9.56 -24.30 3.04
C ALA A 85 -8.94 -24.16 4.45
N LYS A 86 -8.91 -25.25 5.21
CA LYS A 86 -8.30 -25.32 6.56
C LYS A 86 -6.77 -25.16 6.57
N GLU A 87 -6.11 -25.44 5.44
CA GLU A 87 -4.65 -25.34 5.29
C GLU A 87 -4.22 -23.95 4.81
N ALA A 88 -5.17 -23.07 4.47
CA ALA A 88 -4.85 -21.71 4.05
C ALA A 88 -4.23 -20.91 5.21
N GLN A 89 -3.24 -20.09 4.90
CA GLN A 89 -2.69 -19.12 5.86
C GLN A 89 -3.38 -17.78 5.63
N CYS A 90 -3.92 -17.18 6.68
CA CYS A 90 -4.74 -15.98 6.57
C CYS A 90 -4.17 -14.85 7.42
N VAL A 91 -4.21 -13.65 6.89
CA VAL A 91 -3.88 -12.42 7.60
C VAL A 91 -5.07 -11.47 7.54
N ALA A 92 -5.45 -10.92 8.68
CA ALA A 92 -6.40 -9.82 8.72
C ALA A 92 -5.69 -8.55 8.22
N SER A 93 -6.29 -7.86 7.26
CA SER A 93 -5.82 -6.59 6.72
C SER A 93 -6.95 -5.56 6.79
N SER A 94 -6.60 -4.34 7.13
CA SER A 94 -7.49 -3.19 6.97
C SER A 94 -7.52 -2.81 5.49
N LEU A 95 -8.71 -2.68 4.91
CA LEU A 95 -8.83 -1.96 3.64
C LEU A 95 -8.57 -0.48 3.92
N ALA A 96 -7.43 0.02 3.46
CA ALA A 96 -7.28 1.44 3.20
C ALA A 96 -8.11 1.74 1.94
N PHE A 97 -9.36 2.15 2.12
CA PHE A 97 -10.07 2.78 1.02
C PHE A 97 -9.32 4.09 0.73
N GLY A 98 -8.54 4.11 -0.35
CA GLY A 98 -8.12 5.34 -1.03
C GLY A 98 -9.30 6.02 -1.72
N ILE A 99 -10.44 6.06 -1.04
CA ILE A 99 -11.56 6.90 -1.39
C ILE A 99 -11.41 8.08 -0.42
N ASP A 100 -10.94 9.21 -0.95
CA ASP A 100 -11.00 10.53 -0.32
C ASP A 100 -12.46 10.95 -0.05
N THR A 101 -13.20 10.21 0.77
CA THR A 101 -14.52 10.61 1.28
C THR A 101 -14.43 11.18 2.68
N ASN A 102 -13.30 11.00 3.38
CA ASN A 102 -12.90 12.02 4.31
C ASN A 102 -12.23 13.10 3.48
N ARG A 103 -12.83 14.28 3.43
CA ARG A 103 -12.02 15.50 3.32
C ARG A 103 -10.98 15.37 4.42
N SER A 104 -9.79 14.89 4.09
CA SER A 104 -8.67 15.00 4.99
C SER A 104 -8.60 16.51 5.25
N ASN A 105 -8.91 16.91 6.48
CA ASN A 105 -8.93 18.33 6.85
C ASN A 105 -7.50 18.92 6.87
N GLY A 106 -6.55 18.23 6.24
CA GLY A 106 -5.13 18.46 6.33
C GLY A 106 -4.33 17.51 5.45
N ILE A 107 -3.05 17.81 5.35
CA ILE A 107 -2.05 17.09 4.58
C ILE A 107 -1.36 16.09 5.49
N SER A 108 -1.22 14.85 5.06
CA SER A 108 -0.40 13.87 5.79
C SER A 108 1.02 13.87 5.24
N ILE A 109 2.01 14.00 6.12
CA ILE A 109 3.44 13.87 5.80
C ILE A 109 4.02 12.66 6.53
N TYR A 110 4.97 11.98 5.89
CA TYR A 110 5.47 10.68 6.33
C TYR A 110 7.00 10.64 6.32
N SER A 111 7.57 9.92 7.28
CA SER A 111 9.03 9.85 7.49
C SER A 111 9.74 8.82 6.61
N SER A 112 9.00 8.13 5.75
CA SER A 112 9.54 7.17 4.79
C SER A 112 8.78 7.28 3.47
N ASN A 113 9.37 6.74 2.40
CA ASN A 113 8.76 6.70 1.08
C ASN A 113 7.46 5.87 1.09
N ASN A 114 6.59 6.15 0.12
CA ASN A 114 5.33 5.44 -0.14
C ASN A 114 4.38 5.47 1.07
N GLN A 115 4.27 6.63 1.73
CA GLN A 115 3.34 6.90 2.84
C GLN A 115 3.53 5.95 4.03
N MET A 116 4.79 5.63 4.33
CA MET A 116 5.19 4.73 5.43
C MET A 116 5.91 5.48 6.56
N GLY A 117 6.08 4.81 7.70
CA GLY A 117 6.82 5.34 8.84
C GLY A 117 5.96 6.22 9.74
N THR A 118 6.60 7.10 10.51
CA THR A 118 5.90 8.06 11.36
C THR A 118 5.20 9.09 10.49
N SER A 119 3.97 9.45 10.85
CA SER A 119 3.18 10.44 10.12
C SER A 119 2.71 11.58 11.00
N VAL A 120 2.53 12.76 10.38
CA VAL A 120 1.92 13.95 10.98
C VAL A 120 0.86 14.46 10.03
N ASN A 121 -0.29 14.85 10.57
CA ASN A 121 -1.37 15.47 9.82
C ASN A 121 -1.41 16.98 10.08
N ILE A 122 -1.28 17.77 9.03
CA ILE A 122 -1.14 19.23 9.05
C ILE A 122 -2.41 19.88 8.50
N THR A 123 -3.21 20.48 9.36
CA THR A 123 -4.54 21.06 9.03
C THR A 123 -4.54 22.56 8.82
N HIS A 124 -3.41 23.22 9.05
CA HIS A 124 -3.24 24.66 8.98
C HIS A 124 -1.82 24.99 8.51
N ASP A 125 -1.57 26.27 8.21
CA ASP A 125 -0.21 26.76 7.95
C ASP A 125 0.68 26.48 9.17
N GLU A 126 1.73 25.70 8.98
CA GLU A 126 2.61 25.26 10.04
C GLU A 126 3.99 25.93 9.90
N PRO A 127 4.32 26.93 10.72
CA PRO A 127 5.59 27.63 10.63
C PRO A 127 6.79 26.82 11.15
N ASN A 128 6.61 25.75 11.93
CA ASN A 128 7.72 25.02 12.52
C ASN A 128 7.40 23.55 12.83
N LEU A 129 7.85 22.63 11.96
CA LEU A 129 7.61 21.19 12.12
C LEU A 129 8.33 20.54 13.33
N SER A 130 9.26 21.24 13.98
CA SER A 130 9.89 20.72 15.21
C SER A 130 8.89 20.54 16.36
N ILE A 131 7.75 21.24 16.36
CA ILE A 131 6.70 21.05 17.38
C ILE A 131 6.10 19.63 17.34
N TYR A 132 6.18 18.97 16.19
CA TYR A 132 5.77 17.57 16.00
C TYR A 132 6.95 16.60 16.03
N ASN A 133 8.16 17.07 16.37
CA ASN A 133 9.41 16.32 16.20
C ASN A 133 9.59 15.80 14.76
N PHE A 134 9.18 16.59 13.76
CA PHE A 134 9.13 16.20 12.35
C PHE A 134 9.99 17.08 11.42
N ASP A 135 10.77 17.98 12.00
CA ASP A 135 11.72 18.83 11.29
C ASP A 135 12.71 17.97 10.49
N ASN A 136 12.91 18.29 9.21
CA ASN A 136 13.85 17.59 8.32
C ASN A 136 13.66 16.06 8.23
N ARG A 137 12.42 15.57 8.38
CA ARG A 137 12.10 14.13 8.37
C ARG A 137 11.16 13.69 7.25
N MET A 138 10.57 14.63 6.52
CA MET A 138 9.57 14.32 5.52
C MET A 138 10.19 13.62 4.30
N SER A 139 9.66 12.44 3.95
CA SER A 139 10.06 11.63 2.80
C SER A 139 8.93 11.32 1.83
N SER A 140 7.67 11.39 2.27
CA SER A 140 6.52 11.32 1.37
C SER A 140 5.33 12.10 1.93
N TYR A 141 4.34 12.37 1.09
CA TYR A 141 3.13 13.11 1.44
C TYR A 141 1.89 12.49 0.82
N ASP A 142 0.76 12.89 1.38
CA ASP A 142 -0.58 12.71 0.85
C ASP A 142 -1.34 14.03 1.05
N ILE A 143 -1.64 14.71 -0.06
CA ILE A 143 -2.31 16.01 -0.08
C ILE A 143 -3.75 15.79 -0.54
N PRO A 144 -4.76 16.31 0.17
CA PRO A 144 -6.14 16.22 -0.28
C PRO A 144 -6.29 16.70 -1.73
N SER A 145 -7.11 15.99 -2.51
CA SER A 145 -7.41 16.39 -3.89
C SER A 145 -7.75 17.89 -3.97
N GLY A 146 -7.33 18.56 -5.04
CA GLY A 146 -7.53 20.00 -5.28
C GLY A 146 -6.94 21.01 -4.29
N TRP A 147 -6.22 20.57 -3.25
CA TRP A 147 -5.39 21.47 -2.46
C TRP A 147 -4.10 21.80 -3.21
N THR A 148 -3.54 22.99 -2.91
CA THR A 148 -2.18 23.36 -3.30
C THR A 148 -1.38 23.71 -2.06
N VAL A 149 -0.23 23.06 -1.90
CA VAL A 149 0.59 23.11 -0.69
C VAL A 149 2.02 23.47 -1.06
N ARG A 150 2.68 24.23 -0.20
CA ARG A 150 4.09 24.56 -0.33
C ARG A 150 4.86 24.12 0.92
N PHE A 151 5.85 23.27 0.68
CA PHE A 151 6.83 22.81 1.66
C PHE A 151 8.05 23.72 1.60
N TYR A 152 8.52 24.23 2.73
CA TYR A 152 9.69 25.11 2.84
C TYR A 152 10.82 24.41 3.59
N GLU A 153 12.04 24.67 3.15
CA GLU A 153 13.24 24.10 3.79
C GLU A 153 13.53 24.73 5.17
N GLY A 154 13.22 26.01 5.34
CA GLY A 154 13.41 26.72 6.60
C GLY A 154 12.13 26.81 7.43
N THR A 155 12.28 27.14 8.71
CA THR A 155 11.16 27.52 9.59
C THR A 155 10.59 28.88 9.15
N ASN A 156 9.37 29.19 9.58
CA ASN A 156 8.66 30.43 9.27
C ASN A 156 8.61 30.74 7.77
N TYR A 157 8.49 29.69 6.94
CA TYR A 157 8.33 29.79 5.49
C TYR A 157 9.53 30.43 4.76
N THR A 158 10.74 30.17 5.26
CA THR A 158 12.00 30.68 4.70
C THR A 158 12.73 29.61 3.87
N GLY A 159 13.76 30.03 3.11
CA GLY A 159 14.60 29.12 2.34
C GLY A 159 13.99 28.63 1.01
N GLY A 160 14.53 27.53 0.49
CA GLY A 160 13.99 26.86 -0.70
C GLY A 160 12.58 26.34 -0.48
N PHE A 161 11.80 26.17 -1.55
CA PHE A 161 10.43 25.68 -1.45
C PHE A 161 10.03 24.72 -2.58
N TYR A 162 9.05 23.87 -2.28
CA TYR A 162 8.53 22.85 -3.17
C TYR A 162 7.00 22.89 -3.14
N THR A 163 6.38 23.19 -4.29
CA THR A 163 4.91 23.25 -4.39
C THR A 163 4.37 21.93 -4.94
N ARG A 164 3.32 21.41 -4.34
CA ARG A 164 2.60 20.20 -4.77
C ARG A 164 1.10 20.46 -4.76
N LYS A 165 0.41 19.78 -5.67
CA LYS A 165 -1.05 19.75 -5.76
C LYS A 165 -1.53 18.38 -5.27
N GLY A 166 -2.83 18.28 -4.97
CA GLY A 166 -3.47 17.08 -4.45
C GLY A 166 -3.03 15.75 -5.07
N GLY A 167 -3.18 14.68 -4.27
CA GLY A 167 -2.63 13.36 -4.50
C GLY A 167 -1.44 13.07 -3.58
N ASP A 168 -0.97 11.84 -3.66
CA ASP A 168 0.16 11.33 -2.89
C ASP A 168 1.47 11.33 -3.70
N GLY A 169 2.61 11.29 -3.01
CA GLY A 169 3.89 11.12 -3.67
C GLY A 169 5.10 11.16 -2.74
N ASN A 170 6.23 10.71 -3.26
CA ASN A 170 7.52 10.81 -2.56
C ASN A 170 8.10 12.23 -2.67
N ALA A 171 8.83 12.65 -1.65
CA ALA A 171 9.53 13.93 -1.59
C ALA A 171 10.82 13.96 -2.43
N THR A 172 10.86 13.22 -3.55
CA THR A 172 12.04 13.10 -4.41
C THR A 172 12.56 14.48 -4.81
N GLY A 173 13.83 14.74 -4.49
CA GLY A 173 14.50 16.04 -4.71
C GLY A 173 14.52 16.98 -3.50
N PHE A 174 13.71 16.70 -2.46
CA PHE A 174 13.62 17.50 -1.24
C PHE A 174 13.39 16.67 0.04
N ASP A 175 13.71 15.38 -0.05
CA ASP A 175 13.67 14.43 1.05
C ASP A 175 14.46 14.92 2.27
N ASN A 176 13.86 14.83 3.45
CA ASN A 176 14.47 15.21 4.72
C ASN A 176 14.94 16.67 4.80
N LYS A 177 14.29 17.60 4.07
CA LYS A 177 14.64 19.03 4.10
C LYS A 177 13.55 19.95 4.65
N VAL A 178 12.32 19.48 4.76
CA VAL A 178 11.16 20.36 5.03
C VAL A 178 11.08 20.69 6.52
N SER A 179 10.93 21.98 6.82
CA SER A 179 10.85 22.52 8.19
C SER A 179 9.59 23.36 8.44
N SER A 180 8.89 23.83 7.40
CA SER A 180 7.59 24.50 7.52
C SER A 180 6.69 24.30 6.29
N ILE A 181 5.38 24.48 6.43
CA ILE A 181 4.38 24.13 5.41
C ILE A 181 3.32 25.24 5.32
N LYS A 182 2.98 25.66 4.10
CA LYS A 182 1.79 26.48 3.83
C LYS A 182 0.76 25.78 2.97
N ILE A 183 -0.50 25.94 3.34
CA ILE A 183 -1.67 25.57 2.56
C ILE A 183 -2.06 26.80 1.74
N LEU A 184 -1.71 26.81 0.45
CA LEU A 184 -1.91 27.98 -0.40
C LEU A 184 -3.36 28.12 -0.87
N SER A 185 -4.03 26.98 -1.10
CA SER A 185 -5.44 26.97 -1.47
C SER A 185 -6.09 25.65 -1.10
N THR A 186 -7.34 25.74 -0.66
CA THR A 186 -8.29 24.64 -0.60
C THR A 186 -9.37 24.89 -1.67
N PHE A 187 -10.31 23.96 -1.82
CA PHE A 187 -11.55 24.26 -2.55
C PHE A 187 -12.39 25.33 -1.84
#